data_AF-A0A498PMB2-F1
#
_entry.id   AF-A0A498PMB2-F1
#
_cell.length_a   1.000
_cell.length_b   1.000
_cell.length_c   1.000
_cell.angle_alpha   90.00
_cell.angle_beta   90.00
_cell.angle_gamma   90.00
#
_symmetry.space_group_name_H-M   'P 1'
#
loop_
_entity.id
_entity.type
_entity.pdbx_description
1 polymer ?
#
loop_
_entity_poly.entity_id
_entity_poly.type
_entity_poly.pdbx_seq_one_letter_code
_entity_poly.pdbx_strand_id
1 'polypeptide(L)' 'MIVVVNEQQVEVDEQTTVAALLRSLGFPDRGIAVALDWAVLPRSDWSTTLSEGARLEVVTAVQGG' A
#
# COMPACT_ATOMS: atom_id res chain seq x y z
N MET A 1 8.01 -13.00 0.62
CA MET A 1 7.25 -12.78 -0.63
C MET A 1 7.54 -11.36 -1.11
N ILE A 2 7.64 -11.14 -2.43
CA ILE A 2 8.00 -9.82 -2.98
C ILE A 2 6.73 -9.12 -3.46
N VAL A 3 6.58 -7.85 -3.06
CA VAL A 3 5.58 -6.92 -3.58
C VAL A 3 6.29 -5.68 -4.15
N VAL A 4 5.58 -4.89 -4.95
CA VAL A 4 6.09 -3.63 -5.50
C VAL A 4 5.34 -2.47 -4.87
N VAL A 5 6.04 -1.52 -4.27
CA VAL A 5 5.48 -0.29 -3.70
C VAL A 5 6.14 0.91 -4.37
N ASN A 6 5.38 1.75 -5.06
CA ASN A 6 5.92 2.92 -5.79
C ASN A 6 7.17 2.56 -6.60
N GLU A 7 7.06 1.52 -7.43
CA GLU A 7 8.15 0.98 -8.27
C GLU A 7 9.31 0.29 -7.52
N GLN A 8 9.31 0.25 -6.19
CA GLN A 8 10.33 -0.40 -5.37
C GLN A 8 9.91 -1.79 -4.91
N GLN A 9 10.80 -2.77 -5.02
CA GLN A 9 10.54 -4.12 -4.50
C GLN A 9 10.71 -4.14 -2.98
N VAL A 10 9.73 -4.72 -2.29
CA VAL A 10 9.72 -4.87 -0.83
C VAL A 10 9.45 -6.33 -0.48
N GLU A 11 10.30 -6.90 0.38
CA GLU A 11 10.09 -8.23 0.93
C GLU A 11 9.19 -8.17 2.16
N VAL A 12 8.15 -9.02 2.18
CA VAL A 12 7.15 -9.08 3.24
C VAL A 12 6.77 -10.53 3.56
N ASP A 13 6.17 -10.75 4.74
CA ASP A 13 5.61 -12.05 5.13
C ASP A 13 4.31 -12.35 4.36
N GLU A 14 3.97 -13.62 4.18
CA GLU A 14 2.82 -14.09 3.39
C GLU A 14 1.45 -13.60 3.90
N GLN A 15 1.37 -13.19 5.17
CA GLN A 15 0.13 -12.70 5.80
C GLN A 15 0.11 -11.17 5.96
N THR A 16 1.03 -10.47 5.30
CA THR A 16 1.12 -9.01 5.38
C THR A 16 -0.09 -8.36 4.72
N THR A 17 -0.78 -7.50 5.47
CA THR A 17 -1.87 -6.68 4.93
C THR A 17 -1.37 -5.35 4.39
N VAL A 18 -2.16 -4.69 3.54
CA VAL A 18 -1.86 -3.33 3.06
C VAL A 18 -1.58 -2.38 4.23
N ALA A 19 -2.42 -2.39 5.27
CA ALA A 19 -2.23 -1.54 6.44
C ALA A 19 -0.94 -1.86 7.21
N ALA A 20 -0.55 -3.14 7.31
CA ALA A 20 0.69 -3.53 7.98
C ALA A 20 1.93 -3.06 7.21
N LEU A 21 1.92 -3.21 5.88
CA LEU A 21 2.99 -2.75 5.01
C LEU A 21 3.15 -1.22 5.05
N LEU A 22 2.05 -0.47 4.96
CA LEU A 22 2.12 1.00 5.03
C LEU A 22 2.73 1.47 6.36
N ARG A 23 2.37 0.83 7.47
CA ARG A 23 2.97 1.13 8.77
C ARG A 23 4.46 0.77 8.84
N SER A 24 4.88 -0.37 8.31
CA SER A 24 6.29 -0.78 8.36
C SER A 24 7.18 0.14 7.52
N LEU A 25 6.65 0.68 6.42
CA LEU A 25 7.34 1.64 5.56
C LEU A 25 7.23 3.10 6.05
N GLY A 26 6.50 3.36 7.15
CA GLY A 26 6.39 4.69 7.75
C GLY A 26 5.43 5.65 7.04
N PHE A 27 4.52 5.13 6.20
CA PHE A 27 3.47 5.97 5.62
C PHE A 27 2.48 6.45 6.70
N PRO A 28 1.95 7.68 6.57
CA PRO A 28 0.96 8.19 7.51
C PRO A 28 -0.35 7.42 7.39
N ASP A 29 -1.13 7.43 8.46
CA ASP A 29 -2.45 6.80 8.48
C ASP A 29 -3.51 7.66 7.77
N ARG A 30 -3.23 8.91 7.40
CA ARG A 30 -4.17 9.83 6.74
C ARG A 30 -3.45 10.67 5.69
N GLY A 31 -4.23 11.29 4.80
CA GLY A 31 -3.69 12.14 3.75
C GLY A 31 -2.96 11.35 2.66
N ILE A 32 -3.24 10.05 2.52
CA ILE A 32 -2.75 9.22 1.43
C ILE A 32 -3.91 8.50 0.75
N ALA A 33 -3.75 8.22 -0.54
CA ALA A 33 -4.55 7.28 -1.29
C ALA A 33 -3.67 6.11 -1.72
N VAL A 34 -4.25 4.91 -1.74
CA VAL A 34 -3.56 3.66 -2.05
C VAL A 34 -4.30 2.99 -3.19
N ALA A 35 -3.57 2.56 -4.21
CA ALA A 35 -4.07 1.64 -5.22
C ALA A 35 -3.36 0.29 -5.07
N LEU A 36 -4.12 -0.79 -5.24
CA LEU A 36 -3.64 -2.17 -5.32
C LEU A 36 -3.97 -2.70 -6.71
N ASP A 37 -2.97 -3.17 -7.44
CA ASP A 37 -3.10 -3.73 -8.79
C ASP A 37 -3.93 -2.84 -9.72
N TRP A 38 -3.56 -1.56 -9.77
CA TRP A 38 -4.18 -0.51 -10.61
C TRP A 38 -5.59 -0.07 -10.19
N ALA A 39 -6.16 -0.64 -9.11
CA ALA A 39 -7.43 -0.23 -8.56
C ALA A 39 -7.24 0.52 -7.24
N VAL A 40 -7.89 1.69 -7.11
CA VAL A 40 -7.91 2.43 -5.84
C VAL A 40 -8.55 1.56 -4.76
N LEU A 41 -7.83 1.35 -3.66
CA LEU A 41 -8.27 0.54 -2.53
C LEU A 41 -8.82 1.46 -1.42
N PRO A 42 -10.15 1.44 -1.16
CA PRO A 42 -10.75 2.19 -0.08
C PRO A 42 -10.09 1.88 1.26
N ARG A 43 -10.01 2.87 2.15
CA ARG A 43 -9.35 2.70 3.46
C ARG A 43 -9.96 1.57 4.30
N SER A 44 -11.26 1.34 4.20
CA SER A 44 -11.95 0.22 4.87
C SER A 44 -11.36 -1.13 4.52
N ASP A 45 -10.73 -1.24 3.35
CA ASP A 45 -10.29 -2.50 2.77
C ASP A 45 -8.77 -2.69 2.93
N TRP A 46 -8.09 -1.81 3.68
CA TRP A 46 -6.64 -1.94 3.93
C TRP A 46 -6.27 -3.13 4.82
N SER A 47 -7.24 -3.84 5.37
CA SER A 47 -7.05 -5.16 5.99
C SER A 47 -6.84 -6.28 4.97
N THR A 48 -6.94 -6.00 3.66
CA THR A 48 -6.66 -6.96 2.59
C THR A 48 -5.23 -7.47 2.69
N THR A 49 -5.07 -8.79 2.70
CA THR A 49 -3.78 -9.47 2.64
C THR A 49 -3.20 -9.34 1.24
N LEU A 50 -1.91 -9.02 1.17
CA LEU A 50 -1.18 -8.93 -0.09
C LEU A 50 -0.98 -10.31 -0.70
N SER A 51 -0.81 -10.36 -2.01
CA SER A 51 -0.39 -11.56 -2.74
C SER A 51 1.01 -11.34 -3.30
N GLU A 52 1.74 -12.43 -3.59
CA GLU A 52 3.03 -12.35 -4.28
C GLU A 52 2.89 -11.54 -5.57
N GLY A 53 3.82 -10.61 -5.80
CA GLY A 53 3.84 -9.73 -6.96
C GLY A 53 2.81 -8.59 -6.94
N ALA A 54 2.03 -8.44 -5.86
CA ALA A 54 1.07 -7.35 -5.72
C ALA A 54 1.75 -5.98 -5.91
N ARG A 55 1.06 -5.07 -6.61
CA ARG A 55 1.56 -3.73 -6.88
C ARG A 55 0.76 -2.68 -6.12
N LEU A 56 1.43 -1.95 -5.24
CA LEU A 56 0.89 -0.83 -4.49
C LEU A 56 1.43 0.49 -5.04
N GLU A 57 0.54 1.42 -5.29
CA GLU A 57 0.87 2.81 -5.55
C GLU A 57 0.29 3.65 -4.40
N VAL A 58 1.15 4.40 -3.72
CA VAL A 58 0.81 5.24 -2.56
C VAL A 58 1.12 6.68 -2.91
N VAL A 59 0.08 7.50 -2.94
CA VAL A 59 0.19 8.93 -3.23
C VAL A 59 -0.25 9.73 -2.01
N THR A 60 0.52 10.76 -1.68
CA THR A 60 0.15 11.70 -0.62
C THR A 60 -0.74 12.79 -1.21
N ALA A 61 -1.90 12.99 -0.59
CA ALA A 61 -2.76 14.12 -0.90
C ALA A 61 -2.02 15.40 -0.52
N VAL A 62 -1.68 16.21 -1.52
CA VAL A 62 -1.30 17.60 -1.34
C VAL A 62 -2.56 18.44 -1.55
N GLN A 63 -2.82 19.43 -0.68
CA GLN A 63 -3.82 20.44 -1.04
C GLN A 63 -3.29 21.21 -2.25
N GLY A 64 -3.94 21.05 -3.40
CA GLY A 64 -3.79 21.97 -4.51
C GLY A 64 -4.42 23.30 -4.12
N GLY A 65 -3.65 24.37 -4.19
CA GLY A 65 -4.15 25.75 -4.21
C GLY A 65 -4.50 26.18 -5.62
#